data_AF-A0ABD1E6U9-F1
#
_entry.id   AF-A0ABD1E6U9-F1
#
_cell.length_a   1.000
_cell.length_b   1.000
_cell.length_c   1.000
_cell.angle_alpha   90.00
_cell.angle_beta   90.00
_cell.angle_gamma   90.00
#
_symmetry.space_group_name_H-M   'P 1'
#
loop_
_entity.id
_entity.type
_entity.pdbx_description
1 polymer ?
#
loop_
_entity_poly.entity_id
_entity_poly.type
_entity_poly.pdbx_seq_one_letter_code
_entity_poly.pdbx_strand_id
1 'polypeptide(L)'
;MFHKTEDLKGNFLEQTKNAREERALEKRREEAAVIIQAKIRSWLARIRYTQGILQDFDSLVPDLPENYTKEDFKQALDIYQQGLRLLSIWNEERDKDRFAKFCRYLVASLDFDSPKISYVGVGKYLMQ
;
A
#
# COMPACT_ATOMS: atom_id res chain seq x y z
N MET A 1 30.08 66.57 -3.21
CA MET A 1 28.93 66.05 -4.00
C MET A 1 28.99 64.52 -4.22
N PHE A 2 29.97 63.79 -3.66
CA PHE A 2 30.21 62.36 -3.94
C PHE A 2 29.55 61.35 -2.97
N HIS A 3 29.02 61.80 -1.83
CA HIS A 3 28.49 60.90 -0.79
C HIS A 3 27.15 60.23 -1.14
N LYS A 4 26.28 60.90 -1.92
CA LYS A 4 24.95 60.36 -2.30
C LYS A 4 25.01 59.19 -3.29
N THR A 5 26.06 59.13 -4.10
CA THR A 5 26.25 58.09 -5.12
C THR A 5 26.76 56.77 -4.54
N GLU A 6 27.50 56.80 -3.43
CA GLU A 6 27.97 55.59 -2.74
C GLU A 6 26.82 54.90 -1.99
N ASP A 7 25.93 55.66 -1.37
CA ASP A 7 24.72 55.15 -0.71
C ASP A 7 23.78 54.45 -1.69
N LEU A 8 23.55 55.02 -2.88
CA LEU A 8 22.69 54.41 -3.91
C LEU A 8 23.24 53.09 -4.43
N LYS A 9 24.55 52.99 -4.62
CA LYS A 9 25.22 51.77 -5.09
C LYS A 9 25.21 50.68 -4.01
N GLY A 10 25.42 51.05 -2.74
CA GLY A 10 25.31 50.15 -1.59
C GLY A 10 23.89 49.59 -1.44
N ASN A 11 22.88 50.47 -1.51
CA ASN A 11 21.47 50.08 -1.43
C ASN A 11 21.04 49.16 -2.58
N PHE A 12 21.51 49.44 -3.80
CA PHE A 12 21.27 48.57 -4.96
C PHE A 12 21.91 47.18 -4.81
N LEU A 13 23.15 47.11 -4.29
CA LEU A 13 23.83 45.84 -4.02
C LEU A 13 23.10 45.03 -2.96
N GLU A 14 22.64 45.68 -1.89
CA GLU A 14 21.89 45.05 -0.80
C GLU A 14 20.53 44.53 -1.28
N GLN A 15 19.78 45.33 -2.05
CA GLN A 15 18.54 44.88 -2.69
C GLN A 15 18.76 43.68 -3.61
N THR A 16 19.85 43.70 -4.40
CA THR A 16 20.18 42.58 -5.30
C THR A 16 20.54 41.32 -4.51
N LYS A 17 21.27 41.45 -3.39
CA LYS A 17 21.60 40.35 -2.49
C LYS A 17 20.36 39.77 -1.83
N ASN A 18 19.52 40.62 -1.25
CA ASN A 18 18.28 40.22 -0.59
C ASN A 18 17.35 39.49 -1.57
N ALA A 19 17.19 40.00 -2.79
CA ALA A 19 16.39 39.35 -3.83
C ALA A 19 16.96 37.99 -4.28
N ARG A 20 18.26 37.73 -4.12
CA ARG A 20 18.84 36.40 -4.37
C ARG A 20 18.59 35.45 -3.21
N GLU A 21 18.75 35.93 -1.99
CA GLU A 21 18.51 35.15 -0.78
C GLU A 21 17.04 34.76 -0.64
N GLU A 22 16.12 35.66 -0.97
CA GLU A 22 14.69 35.41 -1.01
C GLU A 22 14.34 34.31 -2.03
N ARG A 23 14.81 34.44 -3.28
CA ARG A 23 14.63 33.39 -4.30
C ARG A 23 15.23 32.04 -3.87
N ALA A 24 16.39 32.04 -3.24
CA ALA A 24 17.02 30.81 -2.74
C ALA A 24 16.26 30.21 -1.56
N LEU A 25 15.62 31.02 -0.73
CA LEU A 25 14.75 30.56 0.37
C LEU A 25 13.45 29.99 -0.17
N GLU A 26 12.79 30.67 -1.11
CA GLU A 26 11.57 30.18 -1.78
C GLU A 26 11.81 28.83 -2.45
N LYS A 27 12.89 28.71 -3.23
CA LYS A 27 13.27 27.44 -3.87
C LYS A 27 13.44 26.30 -2.85
N ARG A 28 14.13 26.57 -1.73
CA ARG A 28 14.28 25.56 -0.66
C ARG A 28 12.96 25.17 -0.02
N ARG A 29 12.04 26.13 0.16
CA ARG A 29 10.70 25.86 0.70
C ARG A 29 9.88 25.01 -0.26
N GLU A 30 9.93 25.31 -1.56
CA GLU A 30 9.25 24.52 -2.59
C GLU A 30 9.79 23.10 -2.65
N GLU A 31 11.11 22.91 -2.67
CA GLU A 31 11.76 21.60 -2.66
C GLU A 31 11.35 20.78 -1.41
N ALA A 32 11.38 21.41 -0.24
CA ALA A 32 10.93 20.77 1.00
C ALA A 32 9.44 20.39 0.94
N ALA A 33 8.58 21.27 0.41
CA ALA A 33 7.16 20.99 0.25
C ALA A 33 6.92 19.79 -0.69
N VAL A 34 7.64 19.70 -1.81
CA VAL A 34 7.55 18.57 -2.73
C VAL A 34 7.92 17.27 -2.03
N ILE A 35 9.01 17.25 -1.26
CA ILE A 35 9.45 16.06 -0.53
C ILE A 35 8.39 15.63 0.50
N ILE A 36 7.91 16.56 1.32
CA ILE A 36 6.89 16.28 2.34
C ILE A 36 5.62 15.72 1.69
N GLN A 37 5.12 16.39 0.65
CA GLN A 37 3.94 15.94 -0.06
C GLN A 37 4.13 14.56 -0.69
N ALA A 38 5.29 14.28 -1.31
CA ALA A 38 5.59 12.98 -1.90
C ALA A 38 5.58 11.86 -0.85
N LYS A 39 6.18 12.12 0.33
CA LYS A 39 6.19 11.16 1.44
C LYS A 39 4.77 10.88 1.96
N ILE A 40 3.97 11.91 2.17
CA ILE A 40 2.58 11.76 2.63
C ILE A 40 1.75 11.02 1.59
N ARG A 41 1.84 11.38 0.30
CA ARG A 41 1.11 10.69 -0.77
C ARG A 41 1.49 9.22 -0.85
N SER A 42 2.77 8.89 -0.76
CA SER A 42 3.24 7.50 -0.74
C SER A 42 2.73 6.73 0.48
N TRP A 43 2.74 7.34 1.66
CA TRP A 43 2.26 6.71 2.88
C TRP A 43 0.74 6.40 2.79
N LEU A 44 -0.06 7.38 2.35
CA LEU A 44 -1.49 7.19 2.13
C LEU A 44 -1.78 6.12 1.06
N ALA A 45 -0.99 6.08 -0.01
CA ALA A 45 -1.12 5.06 -1.05
C ALA A 45 -0.87 3.65 -0.49
N ARG A 46 0.16 3.46 0.34
CA ARG A 46 0.43 2.18 1.00
C ARG A 46 -0.69 1.77 1.94
N ILE A 47 -1.21 2.70 2.74
CA ILE A 47 -2.36 2.43 3.62
C ILE A 47 -3.56 1.95 2.81
N ARG A 48 -3.93 2.68 1.75
CA ARG A 48 -5.06 2.32 0.88
C ARG A 48 -4.87 0.99 0.19
N TYR A 49 -3.66 0.71 -0.30
CA TYR A 49 -3.31 -0.58 -0.90
C TYR A 49 -3.52 -1.74 0.09
N THR A 50 -2.98 -1.59 1.31
CA THR A 50 -3.16 -2.59 2.38
C THR A 50 -4.63 -2.77 2.72
N GLN A 51 -5.36 -1.68 2.95
CA GLN A 51 -6.79 -1.74 3.28
C GLN A 51 -7.61 -2.40 2.17
N GLY A 52 -7.32 -2.09 0.90
CA GLY A 52 -7.98 -2.72 -0.24
C GLY A 52 -7.77 -4.23 -0.26
N ILE A 53 -6.54 -4.71 -0.04
CA ILE A 53 -6.28 -6.16 0.05
C ILE A 53 -7.03 -6.79 1.21
N LEU A 54 -7.05 -6.16 2.39
CA LEU A 54 -7.75 -6.70 3.55
C LEU A 54 -9.26 -6.79 3.32
N GLN A 55 -9.86 -5.77 2.70
CA GLN A 55 -11.29 -5.75 2.32
C GLN A 55 -11.61 -6.80 1.25
N ASP A 56 -10.75 -6.95 0.24
CA ASP A 56 -10.88 -7.98 -0.79
C ASP A 56 -10.80 -9.38 -0.16
N PHE A 57 -9.90 -9.58 0.80
CA PHE A 57 -9.77 -10.85 1.52
C PHE A 57 -11.02 -11.14 2.37
N ASP A 58 -11.46 -10.16 3.17
CA ASP A 58 -12.62 -10.31 4.06
C ASP A 58 -13.92 -10.55 3.29
N SER A 59 -14.04 -10.00 2.08
CA SER A 59 -15.19 -10.21 1.21
C SER A 59 -15.14 -11.53 0.43
N LEU A 60 -13.95 -11.98 0.01
CA LEU A 60 -13.82 -13.21 -0.77
C LEU A 60 -13.84 -14.47 0.09
N VAL A 61 -13.07 -14.49 1.19
CA VAL A 61 -12.88 -15.69 2.02
C VAL A 61 -14.02 -15.76 3.04
N PRO A 62 -14.99 -16.69 2.89
CA PRO A 62 -16.13 -16.78 3.80
C PRO A 62 -15.71 -17.43 5.12
N ASP A 63 -16.48 -17.16 6.17
CA ASP A 63 -16.44 -17.98 7.38
C ASP A 63 -17.23 -19.26 7.13
N LEU A 64 -16.62 -20.40 7.42
CA LEU A 64 -17.25 -21.71 7.20
C LEU A 64 -18.11 -22.07 8.41
N PRO A 65 -19.37 -22.49 8.21
CA PRO A 65 -20.19 -23.07 9.26
C PRO A 65 -19.65 -24.44 9.67
N GLU A 66 -20.11 -24.98 10.81
CA GLU A 66 -19.71 -26.33 11.26
C GLU A 66 -20.08 -27.43 10.25
N ASN A 67 -21.21 -27.29 9.57
CA ASN A 67 -21.72 -28.23 8.56
C ASN A 67 -21.60 -27.64 7.15
N TYR A 68 -20.37 -27.33 6.73
CA TYR A 68 -20.11 -26.74 5.42
C TYR A 68 -20.45 -27.69 4.26
N THR A 69 -20.91 -27.14 3.15
CA THR A 69 -21.15 -27.85 1.89
C THR A 69 -20.29 -27.25 0.76
N LYS A 70 -20.37 -27.82 -0.45
CA LYS A 70 -19.58 -27.35 -1.60
C LYS A 70 -19.89 -25.90 -1.97
N GLU A 71 -21.12 -25.46 -1.73
CA GLU A 71 -21.65 -24.13 -2.05
C GLU A 71 -21.01 -23.02 -1.19
N ASP A 72 -20.47 -23.38 -0.03
CA ASP A 72 -19.75 -22.46 0.85
C ASP A 72 -18.35 -22.13 0.33
N PHE A 73 -17.86 -22.86 -0.68
CA PHE A 73 -16.52 -22.68 -1.23
C PHE A 73 -16.52 -21.81 -2.49
N LYS A 74 -15.46 -21.02 -2.62
CA LYS A 74 -15.11 -20.21 -3.78
C LYS A 74 -14.10 -20.97 -4.62
N GLN A 75 -13.77 -20.41 -5.79
CA GLN A 75 -12.78 -21.04 -6.65
C GLN A 75 -11.40 -21.02 -5.96
N ALA A 76 -10.73 -22.16 -5.97
CA ALA A 76 -9.45 -22.37 -5.33
C ALA A 76 -8.38 -21.38 -5.85
N LEU A 77 -8.46 -21.02 -7.14
CA LEU A 77 -7.56 -20.04 -7.75
C LEU A 77 -7.77 -18.63 -7.16
N ASP A 78 -9.01 -18.19 -6.99
CA ASP A 78 -9.32 -16.87 -6.42
C ASP A 78 -8.83 -16.80 -4.96
N ILE A 79 -9.09 -17.87 -4.19
CA ILE A 79 -8.64 -18.00 -2.81
C ILE A 79 -7.12 -18.02 -2.71
N TYR A 80 -6.43 -18.74 -3.59
CA TYR A 80 -4.97 -18.77 -3.67
C TYR A 80 -4.40 -17.38 -3.98
N GLN A 81 -4.92 -16.70 -5.01
CA GLN A 81 -4.47 -15.37 -5.40
C GLN A 81 -4.66 -14.36 -4.27
N GLN A 82 -5.81 -14.40 -3.57
CA GLN A 82 -6.01 -13.52 -2.42
C GLN A 82 -5.13 -13.89 -1.22
N GLY A 83 -4.85 -15.17 -1.00
CA GLY A 83 -3.87 -15.61 0.00
C GLY A 83 -2.49 -15.01 -0.25
N LEU A 84 -2.00 -15.04 -1.49
CA LEU A 84 -0.73 -14.42 -1.86
C LEU A 84 -0.75 -12.89 -1.65
N ARG A 85 -1.86 -12.22 -1.98
CA ARG A 85 -2.02 -10.79 -1.74
C ARG A 85 -1.97 -10.46 -0.25
N LEU A 86 -2.67 -11.22 0.60
CA LEU A 86 -2.60 -11.07 2.05
C LEU A 86 -1.16 -11.24 2.57
N LEU A 87 -0.46 -12.29 2.13
CA LEU A 87 0.92 -12.56 2.52
C LEU A 87 1.89 -11.45 2.09
N SER A 88 1.62 -10.78 0.95
CA SER A 88 2.45 -9.67 0.47
C SER A 88 2.43 -8.43 1.38
N ILE A 89 1.38 -8.28 2.20
CA ILE A 89 1.22 -7.17 3.15
C ILE A 89 1.23 -7.62 4.61
N TRP A 90 1.65 -8.87 4.87
CA TRP A 90 1.51 -9.57 6.14
C TRP A 90 1.97 -8.73 7.34
N ASN A 91 1.11 -8.67 8.35
CA ASN A 91 1.46 -8.16 9.66
C ASN A 91 0.83 -9.06 10.74
N GLU A 92 1.67 -9.70 11.55
CA GLU A 92 1.24 -10.71 12.53
C GLU A 92 0.18 -10.19 13.50
N GLU A 93 0.41 -9.03 14.11
CA GLU A 93 -0.50 -8.45 15.10
C GLU A 93 -1.88 -8.13 14.49
N ARG A 94 -1.89 -7.59 13.27
CA ARG A 94 -3.11 -7.18 12.56
C ARG A 94 -3.86 -8.37 11.91
N ASP A 95 -3.14 -9.35 11.38
CA ASP A 95 -3.68 -10.31 10.41
C ASP A 95 -3.81 -11.74 10.94
N LYS A 96 -3.37 -12.03 12.18
CA LYS A 96 -3.42 -13.38 12.78
C LYS A 96 -4.77 -14.10 12.60
N ASP A 97 -5.88 -13.40 12.77
CA ASP A 97 -7.21 -14.00 12.70
C ASP A 97 -7.62 -14.30 11.27
N ARG A 98 -7.26 -13.42 10.32
CA ARG A 98 -7.43 -13.65 8.87
C ARG A 98 -6.61 -14.83 8.40
N PHE A 99 -5.37 -14.95 8.89
CA PHE A 99 -4.52 -16.09 8.56
C PHE A 99 -5.06 -17.40 9.13
N ALA A 100 -5.51 -17.40 10.38
CA ALA A 100 -6.15 -18.57 10.96
C ALA A 100 -7.42 -18.97 10.19
N LYS A 101 -8.24 -17.99 9.80
CA LYS A 101 -9.40 -18.19 8.92
C LYS A 101 -9.01 -18.80 7.57
N PHE A 102 -7.97 -18.25 6.93
CA PHE A 102 -7.43 -18.76 5.68
C PHE A 102 -6.99 -20.23 5.82
N CYS A 103 -6.19 -20.55 6.83
CA CYS A 103 -5.73 -21.93 7.07
C CYS A 103 -6.89 -22.90 7.30
N ARG A 104 -7.89 -22.54 8.12
CA ARG A 104 -9.09 -23.35 8.31
C ARG A 104 -9.84 -23.59 7.00
N TYR A 105 -10.00 -22.54 6.19
CA TYR A 105 -10.62 -22.61 4.89
C TYR A 105 -9.88 -23.55 3.94
N LEU A 106 -8.55 -23.43 3.87
CA LEU A 106 -7.72 -24.31 3.04
C LEU A 106 -7.84 -25.77 3.45
N VAL A 107 -7.80 -26.07 4.75
CA VAL A 107 -7.95 -27.44 5.26
C VAL A 107 -9.33 -28.00 4.91
N ALA A 108 -10.40 -27.27 5.17
CA ALA A 108 -11.77 -27.72 4.87
C ALA A 108 -12.01 -27.93 3.37
N SER A 109 -11.32 -27.17 2.50
CA SER A 109 -11.42 -27.34 1.05
C SER A 109 -10.91 -28.71 0.56
N LEU A 110 -10.08 -29.39 1.36
CA LEU A 110 -9.49 -30.69 1.00
C LEU A 110 -10.51 -31.83 1.06
N ASP A 111 -11.64 -31.64 1.74
CA ASP A 111 -12.71 -32.64 1.83
C ASP A 111 -13.45 -32.85 0.51
N PHE A 112 -13.18 -31.99 -0.50
CA PHE A 112 -13.78 -32.08 -1.81
C PHE A 112 -12.76 -32.46 -2.88
N ASP A 113 -13.05 -33.49 -3.67
CA ASP A 113 -12.22 -33.89 -4.82
C ASP A 113 -12.28 -32.92 -6.01
N SER A 114 -13.13 -31.90 -5.94
CA SER A 114 -13.29 -30.91 -7.02
C SER A 114 -12.01 -30.08 -7.15
N PRO A 115 -11.31 -30.10 -8.29
CA PRO A 115 -10.09 -29.30 -8.46
C PRO A 115 -10.36 -27.79 -8.47
N LYS A 116 -11.62 -27.38 -8.63
CA LYS A 116 -12.06 -25.98 -8.53
C LYS A 116 -12.19 -25.52 -7.08
N ILE A 117 -12.31 -26.44 -6.12
CA ILE A 117 -12.51 -26.14 -4.69
C ILE A 117 -11.27 -26.56 -3.90
N SER A 118 -10.77 -27.77 -4.14
CA SER A 118 -9.59 -28.31 -3.50
C SER A 118 -8.37 -27.47 -3.80
N TYR A 119 -7.77 -26.92 -2.75
CA TYR A 119 -6.52 -26.17 -2.86
C TYR A 119 -5.36 -27.02 -3.42
N VAL A 120 -5.35 -28.33 -3.15
CA VAL A 120 -4.37 -29.28 -3.71
C VAL A 120 -4.54 -29.44 -5.24
N GLY A 121 -5.75 -29.22 -5.76
CA GLY A 121 -6.01 -29.17 -7.19
C GLY A 121 -5.19 -28.10 -7.92
N VAL A 122 -4.95 -26.94 -7.28
CA VAL A 122 -4.18 -25.83 -7.86
C VAL A 122 -2.71 -26.22 -8.09
N GLY A 123 -2.12 -26.99 -7.18
CA GLY A 123 -0.75 -27.51 -7.33
C GLY A 123 -0.61 -28.51 -8.49
N LYS A 124 -1.67 -29.25 -8.82
CA LYS A 124 -1.67 -30.17 -9.98
C LYS A 124 -1.76 -29.44 -11.32
N TYR A 125 -2.45 -28.29 -11.39
CA TYR A 125 -2.57 -27.50 -12.62
C TYR A 125 -1.37 -26.58 -12.89
N LEU A 126 -0.64 -26.15 -11.86
CA LEU A 126 0.55 -25.30 -12.02
C LEU A 126 1.83 -26.08 -12.40
N MET A 127 1.79 -27.42 -12.36
CA MET A 127 2.91 -28.30 -12.75
C MET A 127 2.70 -29.02 -14.10
N GLN A 128 1.66 -28.65 -14.85
CA GLN A 128 1.46 -29.05 -16.26
C GLN A 128 1.79 -27.87 -17.17
#